data_AF-A0A816F4R8-F1
#
_entry.id   AF-A0A816F4R8-F1
#
_cell.length_a   1.000
_cell.length_b   1.000
_cell.length_c   1.000
_cell.angle_alpha   90.00
_cell.angle_beta   90.00
_cell.angle_gamma   90.00
#
_symmetry.space_group_name_H-M   'P 1'
#
loop_
_entity.id
_entity.type
_entity.pdbx_description
1 polymer ?
#
loop_
_entity_poly.entity_id
_entity_poly.type
_entity_poly.pdbx_seq_one_letter_code
_entity_poly.pdbx_strand_id
1 'polypeptide(L)'
;ETRRVMNSLGPVILCGKGLTIENVIAVARYKHSVELTNDYSILKGMIDSCEYILKIVSESQVLYGVTTLFGGMAHRSISSSDASELQENLICTLKTGAGSFIPLEDSRAAMLLRANSHLLGVSGIRMEITSRLLKFIQDNVTPLIPEFGSIGASGDLVPLTYIAGSIYGINESFHVDFCGRRMNALDA
;
A
#
# COMPACT_ATOMS: atom_id res chain seq x y z
N GLU A 1 16.76 -25.99 -6.28
CA GLU A 1 17.53 -25.10 -7.19
C GLU A 1 16.96 -23.70 -7.42
N THR A 2 15.65 -23.50 -7.58
CA THR A 2 15.07 -22.29 -8.19
C THR A 2 15.45 -20.95 -7.53
N ARG A 3 15.58 -20.92 -6.19
CA ARG A 3 15.96 -19.72 -5.44
C ARG A 3 17.41 -19.28 -5.67
N ARG A 4 18.34 -20.22 -5.94
CA ARG A 4 19.74 -19.91 -6.28
C ARG A 4 19.88 -19.33 -7.68
N VAL A 5 19.05 -19.79 -8.63
CA VAL A 5 19.02 -19.24 -10.00
C VAL A 5 18.44 -17.83 -9.99
N MET A 6 17.37 -17.58 -9.23
CA MET A 6 16.79 -16.24 -9.13
C MET A 6 17.75 -15.23 -8.50
N ASN A 7 18.46 -15.59 -7.43
CA ASN A 7 19.45 -14.69 -6.82
C ASN A 7 20.64 -14.33 -7.72
N SER A 8 20.83 -15.01 -8.86
CA SER A 8 21.84 -14.66 -9.88
C SER A 8 21.35 -13.59 -10.88
N LEU A 9 20.04 -13.33 -10.91
CA LEU A 9 19.42 -12.23 -11.63
C LEU A 9 19.36 -11.02 -10.69
N GLY A 10 19.56 -9.82 -11.24
CA GLY A 10 19.47 -8.58 -10.48
C GLY A 10 18.11 -8.37 -9.78
N PRO A 11 17.99 -7.34 -8.94
CA PRO A 11 16.73 -7.02 -8.27
C PRO A 11 15.63 -6.73 -9.30
N VAL A 12 14.38 -7.02 -8.93
CA VAL A 12 13.22 -6.51 -9.67
C VAL A 12 13.13 -5.02 -9.44
N ILE A 13 13.23 -4.23 -10.49
CA ILE A 13 13.13 -2.77 -10.41
C ILE A 13 11.66 -2.35 -10.61
N LEU A 14 11.10 -1.65 -9.63
CA LEU A 14 9.78 -1.05 -9.75
C LEU A 14 9.89 0.33 -10.41
N CYS A 15 9.15 0.52 -11.50
CA CYS A 15 9.08 1.78 -12.24
C CYS A 15 7.63 2.17 -12.65
N GLY A 16 6.62 1.54 -12.05
CA GLY A 16 5.21 1.79 -12.35
C GLY A 16 4.65 1.01 -13.53
N LYS A 17 5.52 0.41 -14.36
CA LYS A 17 5.15 -0.36 -15.54
C LYS A 17 6.03 -1.60 -15.66
N GLY A 18 5.67 -2.52 -16.55
CA GLY A 18 6.53 -3.66 -16.93
C GLY A 18 6.69 -4.76 -15.88
N LEU A 19 5.96 -4.70 -14.77
CA LEU A 19 5.96 -5.78 -13.79
C LEU A 19 5.27 -7.02 -14.37
N THR A 20 6.01 -8.12 -14.50
CA THR A 20 5.52 -9.39 -15.06
C THR A 20 4.98 -10.33 -13.97
N ILE A 21 4.22 -11.35 -14.36
CA ILE A 21 3.73 -12.39 -13.43
C ILE A 21 4.91 -13.11 -12.79
N GLU A 22 5.98 -13.36 -13.55
CA GLU A 22 7.22 -13.98 -13.08
C GLU A 22 7.89 -13.13 -12.00
N ASN A 23 7.92 -11.80 -12.16
CA ASN A 23 8.44 -10.91 -11.12
C ASN A 23 7.59 -10.96 -9.86
N VAL A 24 6.26 -10.96 -9.99
CA VAL A 24 5.34 -11.06 -8.85
C VAL A 24 5.59 -12.37 -8.10
N ILE A 25 5.65 -13.50 -8.81
CA ILE A 25 5.93 -14.82 -8.23
C ILE A 25 7.30 -14.84 -7.55
N ALA A 26 8.34 -14.28 -8.18
CA ALA A 26 9.70 -14.23 -7.66
C ALA A 26 9.75 -13.50 -6.30
N VAL A 27 9.13 -12.33 -6.19
CA VAL A 27 9.13 -11.52 -4.97
C VAL A 27 8.19 -12.10 -3.90
N ALA A 28 6.99 -12.50 -4.29
CA ALA A 28 5.96 -12.98 -3.38
C ALA A 28 6.33 -14.32 -2.73
N ARG A 29 6.69 -15.32 -3.55
CA ARG A 29 6.93 -16.70 -3.09
C ARG A 29 8.38 -16.99 -2.75
N TYR A 30 9.31 -16.42 -3.52
CA TYR A 30 10.75 -16.74 -3.39
C TYR A 30 11.56 -15.67 -2.66
N LYS A 31 10.91 -14.58 -2.25
CA LYS A 31 11.53 -13.45 -1.54
C LYS A 31 12.70 -12.87 -2.34
N HIS A 32 12.55 -12.81 -3.66
CA HIS A 32 13.54 -12.20 -4.55
C HIS A 32 13.68 -10.70 -4.25
N SER A 33 14.88 -10.15 -4.46
CA SER A 33 15.15 -8.74 -4.19
C SER A 33 14.31 -7.83 -5.07
N VAL A 34 13.86 -6.71 -4.50
CA VAL A 34 13.09 -5.66 -5.18
C VAL A 34 13.66 -4.31 -4.79
N GLU A 35 13.77 -3.40 -5.75
CA GLU A 35 14.26 -2.04 -5.57
C GLU A 35 13.37 -1.04 -6.29
N LEU A 36 13.39 0.21 -5.82
CA LEU A 36 12.77 1.32 -6.54
C LEU A 36 13.68 1.75 -7.69
N THR A 37 13.06 2.23 -8.77
CA THR A 37 13.79 2.93 -9.84
C THR A 37 14.53 4.15 -9.31
N ASN A 38 15.69 4.43 -9.92
CA ASN A 38 16.43 5.69 -9.74
C ASN A 38 16.12 6.72 -10.84
N ASP A 39 15.11 6.44 -11.68
CA ASP A 39 14.66 7.36 -12.72
C ASP A 39 14.04 8.62 -12.09
N TYR A 40 14.76 9.74 -12.24
CA TYR A 40 14.33 11.03 -11.70
C TYR A 40 12.97 11.47 -12.20
N SER A 41 12.59 11.18 -13.45
CA SER A 41 11.32 11.61 -14.03
C SER A 41 10.13 10.95 -13.33
N ILE A 42 10.27 9.67 -12.98
CA ILE A 42 9.24 8.90 -12.27
C ILE A 42 9.11 9.41 -10.83
N LEU A 43 10.24 9.57 -10.13
CA LEU A 43 10.24 10.07 -8.76
C LEU A 43 9.70 11.49 -8.67
N LYS A 44 10.04 12.36 -9.63
CA LYS A 44 9.50 13.71 -9.74
C LYS A 44 7.99 13.70 -9.96
N GLY A 45 7.46 12.82 -10.82
CA GLY A 45 6.03 12.68 -11.04
C GLY A 45 5.24 12.31 -9.77
N MET A 46 5.81 11.48 -8.89
CA MET A 46 5.19 11.19 -7.58
C MET A 46 5.14 12.42 -6.67
N ILE A 47 6.24 13.19 -6.62
CA ILE A 47 6.33 14.42 -5.84
C ILE A 47 5.28 15.42 -6.34
N ASP A 48 5.22 15.66 -7.65
CA ASP A 48 4.28 16.59 -8.28
C ASP A 48 2.82 16.20 -8.01
N SER A 49 2.52 14.90 -8.07
CA SER A 49 1.19 14.37 -7.74
C SER A 49 0.80 14.64 -6.29
N CYS A 50 1.74 14.48 -5.35
CA CYS A 50 1.51 14.74 -3.94
C CYS A 50 1.33 16.24 -3.66
N GLU A 51 2.18 17.09 -4.26
CA GLU A 51 2.08 18.56 -4.15
C GLU A 51 0.74 19.07 -4.69
N TYR A 52 0.23 18.47 -5.77
CA TYR A 52 -1.09 18.79 -6.32
C TYR A 52 -2.23 18.54 -5.33
N ILE A 53 -2.23 17.39 -4.63
CA ILE A 53 -3.23 17.10 -3.60
C ILE A 53 -3.14 18.08 -2.43
N LEU A 54 -1.92 18.40 -1.96
CA LEU A 54 -1.72 19.37 -0.89
C LEU A 54 -2.25 20.76 -1.28
N LYS A 55 -2.05 21.17 -2.53
CA LYS A 55 -2.60 22.41 -3.07
C LYS A 55 -4.13 22.41 -3.04
N ILE A 56 -4.78 21.36 -3.54
CA ILE A 56 -6.24 21.20 -3.51
C ILE A 56 -6.81 21.35 -2.10
N VAL A 57 -6.18 20.68 -1.11
CA VAL A 57 -6.59 20.76 0.30
C VAL A 57 -6.42 22.18 0.83
N SER A 58 -5.30 22.83 0.55
CA SER A 58 -5.03 24.21 1.02
C SER A 58 -6.00 25.24 0.44
N GLU A 59 -6.44 25.05 -0.81
CA GLU A 59 -7.37 25.92 -1.50
C GLU A 59 -8.84 25.56 -1.21
N SER A 60 -9.09 24.56 -0.35
CA SER A 60 -10.43 24.04 -0.01
C SER A 60 -11.26 23.66 -1.25
N GLN A 61 -10.61 23.19 -2.31
CA GLN A 61 -11.29 22.71 -3.50
C GLN A 61 -11.97 21.37 -3.20
N VAL A 62 -13.14 21.15 -3.80
CA VAL A 62 -13.92 19.91 -3.60
C VAL A 62 -13.28 18.77 -4.38
N LEU A 63 -12.83 17.74 -3.67
CA LEU A 63 -12.23 16.54 -4.23
C LEU A 63 -12.70 15.30 -3.45
N TYR A 64 -13.25 14.33 -4.17
CA TYR A 64 -13.79 13.10 -3.61
C TYR A 64 -12.77 12.36 -2.72
N GLY A 65 -13.16 12.05 -1.49
CA GLY A 65 -12.35 11.28 -0.54
C GLY A 65 -11.10 12.01 -0.04
N VAL A 66 -10.93 13.30 -0.38
CA VAL A 66 -9.85 14.16 0.10
C VAL A 66 -10.42 15.31 0.91
N THR A 67 -11.34 16.09 0.33
CA THR A 67 -12.08 17.17 1.00
C THR A 67 -13.58 16.90 1.08
N THR A 68 -14.00 15.68 0.70
CA THR A 68 -15.34 15.14 0.96
C THR A 68 -15.25 13.77 1.62
N LEU A 69 -16.37 13.30 2.16
CA LEU A 69 -16.49 11.91 2.61
C LEU A 69 -16.54 10.92 1.42
N PHE A 70 -16.75 9.65 1.74
CA PHE A 70 -16.68 8.52 0.80
C PHE A 70 -18.06 7.94 0.48
N GLY A 71 -18.16 7.22 -0.64
CA GLY A 71 -19.34 6.43 -1.02
C GLY A 71 -20.64 7.23 -1.02
N GLY A 72 -21.70 6.70 -0.40
CA GLY A 72 -22.99 7.38 -0.32
C GLY A 72 -22.98 8.73 0.41
N MET A 73 -21.89 9.06 1.11
CA MET A 73 -21.71 10.32 1.83
C MET A 73 -20.84 11.34 1.08
N ALA A 74 -20.44 11.04 -0.17
CA ALA A 74 -19.57 11.89 -1.00
C ALA A 74 -20.02 13.35 -1.16
N HIS A 75 -21.32 13.63 -0.99
CA HIS A 75 -21.89 14.97 -1.08
C HIS A 75 -21.55 15.86 0.13
N ARG A 76 -20.96 15.30 1.20
CA ARG A 76 -20.58 16.04 2.41
C ARG A 76 -19.11 16.44 2.32
N SER A 77 -18.87 17.75 2.32
CA SER A 77 -17.52 18.32 2.42
C SER A 77 -17.01 18.24 3.86
N ILE A 78 -15.69 18.19 4.00
CA ILE A 78 -14.97 18.31 5.25
C ILE A 78 -14.02 19.52 5.20
N SER A 79 -13.62 20.02 6.36
CA SER A 79 -12.63 21.10 6.42
C SER A 79 -11.23 20.58 6.04
N SER A 80 -10.34 21.47 5.61
CA SER A 80 -8.95 21.12 5.33
C SER A 80 -8.20 20.66 6.59
N SER A 81 -8.59 21.13 7.78
CA SER A 81 -8.03 20.68 9.06
C SER A 81 -8.41 19.25 9.41
N ASP A 82 -9.57 18.76 8.95
CA ASP A 82 -10.04 17.41 9.23
C ASP A 82 -9.55 16.38 8.19
N ALA A 83 -8.94 16.84 7.09
CA ALA A 83 -8.57 15.99 5.96
C ALA A 83 -7.59 14.87 6.33
N SER A 84 -6.65 15.13 7.25
CA SER A 84 -5.72 14.12 7.75
C SER A 84 -6.43 13.08 8.61
N GLU A 85 -7.26 13.53 9.56
CA GLU A 85 -8.02 12.65 10.44
C GLU A 85 -9.00 11.77 9.66
N LEU A 86 -9.60 12.30 8.58
CA LEU A 86 -10.45 11.54 7.67
C LEU A 86 -9.75 10.31 7.10
N GLN A 87 -8.48 10.42 6.69
CA GLN A 87 -7.73 9.29 6.11
C GLN A 87 -7.39 8.22 7.16
N GLU A 88 -7.05 8.63 8.38
CA GLU A 88 -6.82 7.68 9.48
C GLU A 88 -8.12 6.94 9.86
N ASN A 89 -9.21 7.68 9.98
CA ASN A 89 -10.54 7.13 10.27
C ASN A 89 -11.03 6.20 9.15
N LEU A 90 -10.70 6.49 7.89
CA LEU A 90 -11.00 5.60 6.76
C LEU A 90 -10.36 4.22 6.95
N ILE A 91 -9.07 4.17 7.30
CA ILE A 91 -8.34 2.91 7.51
C ILE A 91 -9.00 2.11 8.65
N CYS A 92 -9.31 2.76 9.77
CA CYS A 92 -9.94 2.10 10.91
C CYS A 92 -11.37 1.61 10.61
N THR A 93 -12.19 2.44 9.95
CA THR A 93 -13.61 2.14 9.69
C THR A 93 -13.78 1.00 8.68
N LEU A 94 -12.86 0.88 7.72
CA LEU A 94 -12.89 -0.18 6.71
C LEU A 94 -12.16 -1.45 7.12
N LYS A 95 -11.57 -1.50 8.32
CA LYS A 95 -10.91 -2.70 8.85
C LYS A 95 -11.94 -3.72 9.35
N THR A 96 -12.75 -4.24 8.44
CA THR A 96 -13.92 -5.09 8.71
C THR A 96 -13.81 -6.48 8.09
N GLY A 97 -12.59 -6.90 7.76
CA GLY A 97 -12.33 -8.20 7.15
C GLY A 97 -12.59 -9.36 8.11
N ALA A 98 -12.99 -10.51 7.55
CA ALA A 98 -13.36 -11.71 8.30
C ALA A 98 -12.80 -12.99 7.66
N GLY A 99 -12.92 -14.11 8.40
CA GLY A 99 -12.46 -15.42 7.94
C GLY A 99 -11.00 -15.69 8.26
N SER A 100 -10.45 -16.69 7.57
CA SER A 100 -9.03 -17.03 7.66
C SER A 100 -8.18 -15.94 7.04
N PHE A 101 -6.89 -15.90 7.39
CA PHE A 101 -5.95 -15.03 6.67
C PHE A 101 -5.59 -15.66 5.32
N ILE A 102 -5.51 -14.83 4.28
CA ILE A 102 -4.99 -15.24 2.98
C ILE A 102 -3.51 -15.67 3.11
N PRO A 103 -2.98 -16.46 2.16
CA PRO A 103 -1.57 -16.82 2.14
C PRO A 103 -0.64 -15.60 2.18
N LEU A 104 0.48 -15.72 2.89
CA LEU A 104 1.43 -14.60 3.05
C LEU A 104 2.02 -14.15 1.71
N GLU A 105 2.21 -15.06 0.77
CA GLU A 105 2.63 -14.75 -0.59
C GLU A 105 1.64 -13.82 -1.31
N ASP A 106 0.33 -13.97 -1.07
CA ASP A 106 -0.69 -13.14 -1.72
C ASP A 106 -0.71 -11.74 -1.10
N SER A 107 -0.54 -11.63 0.23
CA SER A 107 -0.33 -10.35 0.92
C SER A 107 0.91 -9.62 0.40
N ARG A 108 2.04 -10.34 0.25
CA ARG A 108 3.28 -9.79 -0.33
C ARG A 108 3.11 -9.36 -1.78
N ALA A 109 2.37 -10.11 -2.58
CA ALA A 109 2.04 -9.75 -3.96
C ALA A 109 1.19 -8.47 -4.01
N ALA A 110 0.18 -8.35 -3.14
CA ALA A 110 -0.65 -7.15 -3.04
C ALA A 110 0.18 -5.91 -2.70
N MET A 111 1.10 -6.01 -1.73
CA MET A 111 2.03 -4.94 -1.39
C MET A 111 2.90 -4.52 -2.58
N LEU A 112 3.47 -5.49 -3.30
CA LEU A 112 4.32 -5.24 -4.47
C LEU A 112 3.56 -4.52 -5.58
N LEU A 113 2.38 -5.01 -5.93
CA LEU A 113 1.51 -4.44 -6.95
C LEU A 113 1.10 -3.01 -6.58
N ARG A 114 0.79 -2.78 -5.30
CA ARG A 114 0.40 -1.46 -4.80
C ARG A 114 1.57 -0.48 -4.80
N ALA A 115 2.75 -0.92 -4.38
CA ALA A 115 3.96 -0.12 -4.45
C ALA A 115 4.32 0.25 -5.90
N ASN A 116 4.26 -0.71 -6.81
CA ASN A 116 4.54 -0.46 -8.23
C ASN A 116 3.55 0.58 -8.80
N SER A 117 2.25 0.42 -8.55
CA SER A 117 1.24 1.34 -9.08
C SER A 117 1.33 2.77 -8.52
N HIS A 118 1.94 3.00 -7.35
CA HIS A 118 2.21 4.38 -6.88
C HIS A 118 3.19 5.13 -7.78
N LEU A 119 4.13 4.42 -8.40
CA LEU A 119 5.16 5.00 -9.29
C LEU A 119 4.59 5.51 -10.62
N LEU A 120 3.30 5.32 -10.89
CA LEU A 120 2.64 6.00 -12.01
C LEU A 120 2.53 7.52 -11.81
N GLY A 121 2.72 8.03 -10.58
CA GLY A 121 2.71 9.48 -10.32
C GLY A 121 1.33 10.11 -10.44
N VAL A 122 0.26 9.34 -10.20
CA VAL A 122 -1.14 9.81 -10.34
C VAL A 122 -1.99 9.51 -9.10
N SER A 123 -1.38 9.09 -8.00
CA SER A 123 -2.08 8.68 -6.76
C SER A 123 -2.02 9.71 -5.64
N GLY A 124 -1.24 10.79 -5.78
CA GLY A 124 -1.12 11.83 -4.74
C GLY A 124 -0.53 11.34 -3.41
N ILE A 125 0.19 10.21 -3.43
CA ILE A 125 0.75 9.58 -2.23
C ILE A 125 2.19 10.03 -1.98
N ARG A 126 2.57 10.18 -0.71
CA ARG A 126 3.96 10.49 -0.34
C ARG A 126 4.88 9.33 -0.68
N MET A 127 6.07 9.65 -1.19
CA MET A 127 7.09 8.68 -1.56
C MET A 127 7.47 7.76 -0.39
N GLU A 128 7.56 8.31 0.83
CA GLU A 128 7.87 7.54 2.05
C GLU A 128 6.94 6.33 2.29
N ILE A 129 5.66 6.42 1.89
CA ILE A 129 4.71 5.31 2.06
C ILE A 129 5.04 4.17 1.09
N THR A 130 5.42 4.51 -0.15
CA THR A 130 5.87 3.54 -1.13
C THR A 130 7.20 2.91 -0.71
N SER A 131 8.14 3.72 -0.21
CA SER A 131 9.39 3.20 0.35
C SER A 131 9.15 2.28 1.55
N ARG A 132 8.19 2.58 2.43
CA ARG A 132 7.84 1.74 3.59
C ARG A 132 7.21 0.42 3.18
N LEU A 133 6.38 0.40 2.14
CA LEU A 133 5.89 -0.85 1.53
C LEU A 133 7.04 -1.74 1.05
N LEU A 134 8.01 -1.18 0.32
CA LEU A 134 9.17 -1.96 -0.13
C LEU A 134 10.01 -2.45 1.05
N LYS A 135 10.21 -1.61 2.06
CA LYS A 135 10.94 -2.00 3.27
C LYS A 135 10.29 -3.21 3.95
N PHE A 136 8.97 -3.22 4.12
CA PHE A 136 8.26 -4.40 4.63
C PHE A 136 8.49 -5.64 3.76
N ILE A 137 8.45 -5.50 2.42
CA ILE A 137 8.70 -6.63 1.50
C ILE A 137 10.12 -7.17 1.67
N GLN A 138 11.13 -6.29 1.74
CA GLN A 138 12.55 -6.60 1.87
C GLN A 138 12.86 -7.26 3.23
N ASP A 139 12.29 -6.71 4.30
CA ASP A 139 12.49 -7.20 5.67
C ASP A 139 11.62 -8.43 5.99
N ASN A 140 10.75 -8.85 5.07
CA ASN A 140 9.81 -9.96 5.24
C ASN A 140 8.78 -9.74 6.36
N VAL A 141 8.34 -8.50 6.53
CA VAL A 141 7.20 -8.13 7.36
C VAL A 141 5.94 -8.17 6.49
N THR A 142 5.00 -9.05 6.79
CA THR A 142 3.83 -9.30 5.94
C THR A 142 2.53 -9.09 6.70
N PRO A 143 1.70 -8.08 6.35
CA PRO A 143 0.39 -7.87 6.96
C PRO A 143 -0.51 -9.10 6.87
N LEU A 144 -1.21 -9.41 7.97
CA LEU A 144 -2.21 -10.47 8.01
C LEU A 144 -3.55 -9.92 7.51
N ILE A 145 -4.03 -10.46 6.38
CA ILE A 145 -5.20 -9.95 5.66
C ILE A 145 -6.29 -11.02 5.66
N PRO A 146 -7.50 -10.75 6.21
CA PRO A 146 -8.60 -11.70 6.16
C PRO A 146 -9.11 -11.95 4.73
N GLU A 147 -9.60 -13.17 4.46
CA GLU A 147 -10.04 -13.61 3.13
C GLU A 147 -11.39 -13.01 2.68
N PHE A 148 -12.23 -12.58 3.62
CA PHE A 148 -13.52 -11.94 3.32
C PHE A 148 -13.51 -10.45 3.65
N GLY A 149 -14.20 -9.65 2.82
CA GLY A 149 -14.43 -8.22 3.06
C GLY A 149 -14.44 -7.35 1.80
N SER A 150 -13.83 -7.81 0.70
CA SER A 150 -13.89 -7.13 -0.59
C SER A 150 -15.05 -7.65 -1.45
N ILE A 151 -15.66 -6.75 -2.22
CA ILE A 151 -16.62 -7.06 -3.29
C ILE A 151 -16.08 -6.71 -4.68
N GLY A 152 -14.84 -6.23 -4.79
CA GLY A 152 -14.16 -5.92 -6.05
C GLY A 152 -14.69 -4.72 -6.86
N ALA A 153 -15.79 -4.07 -6.43
CA ALA A 153 -16.44 -3.00 -7.22
C ALA A 153 -15.67 -1.66 -7.25
N SER A 154 -15.04 -1.27 -6.14
CA SER A 154 -14.28 -0.02 -5.99
C SER A 154 -12.82 -0.27 -5.62
N GLY A 155 -12.30 -1.44 -6.03
CA GLY A 155 -11.03 -2.00 -5.55
C GLY A 155 -11.16 -2.73 -4.22
N ASP A 156 -10.04 -3.28 -3.75
CA ASP A 156 -9.96 -4.12 -2.55
C ASP A 156 -9.82 -3.31 -1.26
N LEU A 157 -10.80 -2.44 -1.00
CA LEU A 157 -10.78 -1.49 0.11
C LEU A 157 -10.48 -2.15 1.46
N VAL A 158 -11.29 -3.15 1.85
CA VAL A 158 -11.13 -3.82 3.15
C VAL A 158 -9.74 -4.50 3.26
N PRO A 159 -9.33 -5.41 2.34
CA PRO A 159 -7.98 -6.00 2.39
C PRO A 159 -6.83 -4.99 2.43
N LEU A 160 -6.90 -3.93 1.63
CA LEU A 160 -5.84 -2.92 1.57
C LEU A 160 -5.74 -2.08 2.84
N THR A 161 -6.80 -1.96 3.65
CA THR A 161 -6.71 -1.26 4.94
C THR A 161 -5.84 -1.99 5.95
N TYR A 162 -5.79 -3.33 5.91
CA TYR A 162 -4.88 -4.12 6.74
C TYR A 162 -3.42 -3.82 6.38
N ILE A 163 -3.11 -3.70 5.09
CA ILE A 163 -1.77 -3.26 4.64
C ILE A 163 -1.52 -1.82 5.09
N ALA A 164 -2.43 -0.90 4.80
CA ALA A 164 -2.28 0.53 5.09
C ALA A 164 -2.07 0.79 6.58
N GLY A 165 -2.89 0.19 7.46
CA GLY A 165 -2.76 0.34 8.90
C GLY A 165 -1.48 -0.28 9.46
N SER A 166 -1.03 -1.41 8.91
CA SER A 166 0.26 -2.02 9.26
C SER A 166 1.44 -1.15 8.86
N ILE A 167 1.48 -0.64 7.62
CA ILE A 167 2.59 0.22 7.17
C ILE A 167 2.55 1.60 7.80
N TYR A 168 1.38 2.11 8.19
CA TYR A 168 1.29 3.39 8.90
C TYR A 168 1.77 3.23 10.35
N GLY A 169 1.44 2.09 10.97
CA GLY A 169 1.63 1.87 12.40
C GLY A 169 0.51 2.53 13.21
N ILE A 170 -0.75 2.37 12.77
CA ILE A 170 -1.87 3.17 13.30
C ILE A 170 -2.21 2.81 14.76
N ASN A 171 -2.19 1.52 15.13
CA ASN A 171 -2.37 1.00 16.49
C ASN A 171 -2.09 -0.52 16.55
N GLU A 172 -2.09 -1.07 17.75
CA GLU A 172 -1.79 -2.49 18.05
C GLU A 172 -2.75 -3.50 17.43
N SER A 173 -3.92 -3.06 16.93
CA SER A 173 -4.91 -3.97 16.37
C SER A 173 -4.48 -4.54 15.00
N PHE A 174 -3.51 -3.93 14.33
CA PHE A 174 -2.97 -4.38 13.05
C PHE A 174 -1.86 -5.39 13.29
N HIS A 175 -1.98 -6.57 12.69
CA HIS A 175 -1.06 -7.68 12.90
C HIS A 175 -0.29 -8.02 11.63
N VAL A 176 0.95 -8.43 11.80
CA VAL A 176 1.85 -8.88 10.73
C VAL A 176 2.43 -10.25 11.10
N ASP A 177 2.84 -11.01 10.08
CA ASP A 177 3.87 -12.03 10.24
C ASP A 177 5.24 -11.38 10.10
N PHE A 178 6.10 -11.56 11.09
CA PHE A 178 7.51 -11.22 11.02
C PHE A 178 8.36 -12.43 11.37
N CYS A 179 8.99 -13.00 10.34
CA CYS A 179 9.81 -14.22 10.46
C CYS A 179 9.06 -15.42 11.08
N GLY A 180 7.80 -15.65 10.67
CA GLY A 180 6.99 -16.77 11.16
C GLY A 180 6.34 -16.52 12.53
N ARG A 181 6.48 -15.30 13.07
CA ARG A 181 5.85 -14.90 14.33
C ARG A 181 4.79 -13.84 14.05
N ARG A 182 3.58 -14.11 14.53
CA ARG A 182 2.51 -13.11 14.55
C ARG A 182 2.76 -12.11 15.68
N MET A 183 2.73 -10.83 15.35
CA MET A 183 2.82 -9.71 16.29
C MET A 183 2.03 -8.51 15.79
N ASN A 184 1.88 -7.48 16.63
CA ASN A 184 1.32 -6.22 16.17
C ASN A 184 2.33 -5.49 15.24
N ALA A 185 1.84 -4.60 14.40
CA ALA A 185 2.64 -3.89 13.41
C ALA A 185 3.52 -2.76 14.00
N LEU A 186 3.30 -2.36 15.25
CA LEU A 186 4.12 -1.35 15.93
C LEU A 186 5.44 -1.94 16.46
N ASP A 187 5.40 -3.19 16.90
CA ASP A 187 6.55 -3.93 17.44
C ASP A 187 7.46 -4.54 16.36
N ALA A 188 6.93 -4.72 15.15
CA ALA A 188 7.62 -5.33 14.01
C ALA A 188 8.52 -4.34 13.26
#